data_AF-A0A9R0QC38-F1
#
_entry.id   AF-A0A9R0QC38-F1
#
_cell.length_a   1.000
_cell.length_b   1.000
_cell.length_c   1.000
_cell.angle_alpha   90.00
_cell.angle_beta   90.00
_cell.angle_gamma   90.00
#
_symmetry.space_group_name_H-M   'P 1'
#
loop_
_entity.id
_entity.type
_entity.pdbx_description
1 polymer ?
#
loop_
_entity_poly.entity_id
_entity_poly.type
_entity_poly.pdbx_seq_one_letter_code
_entity_poly.pdbx_strand_id
1 'polypeptide(L)'
;MDIPHALFEEKLEAMKATKGVDNDTDLTANDLRELVGQYKNVYVEAKGEQFPSDPKRQLQLAVLAVFDSWDSPRANKYRSINQITGLRGTAVNVQCMVFGNMGNTSGTGVLFTRNPSTGEKKLYGEFLVNAQGEDVVAGIRTPEDLDAMRDHMPEAYAELVENCDILESHYKEMMDIEFTVQENRLWMLQCRSGKRTGTGAVKIAVDMVNEALVDRNTAIKMVEPGHLDQLLHPQV
;
A
#
# COMPACT_ATOMS: atom_id res chain seq x y z
N MET A 1 -16.52 8.19 -6.99
CA MET A 1 -17.22 8.65 -8.20
C MET A 1 -18.27 7.66 -8.70
N ASP A 2 -18.37 6.45 -8.16
CA ASP A 2 -19.47 5.49 -8.41
C ASP A 2 -19.75 5.30 -9.92
N ILE A 3 -18.67 5.20 -10.69
CA ILE A 3 -18.65 4.80 -12.09
C ILE A 3 -17.93 3.46 -12.10
N PRO A 4 -18.52 2.40 -12.68
CA PRO A 4 -17.87 1.10 -12.72
C PRO A 4 -16.52 1.14 -13.45
N HIS A 5 -15.50 0.54 -12.85
CA HIS A 5 -14.16 0.44 -13.43
C HIS A 5 -14.17 -0.23 -14.82
N ALA A 6 -15.07 -1.20 -15.03
CA ALA A 6 -15.26 -1.90 -16.31
C ALA A 6 -15.50 -0.96 -17.51
N LEU A 7 -16.09 0.23 -17.31
CA LEU A 7 -16.31 1.19 -18.39
C LEU A 7 -14.99 1.84 -18.86
N PHE A 8 -14.01 1.96 -17.98
CA PHE A 8 -12.68 2.47 -18.31
C PHE A 8 -11.83 1.35 -18.94
N GLU A 9 -11.87 0.15 -18.36
CA GLU A 9 -11.20 -1.03 -18.91
C GLU A 9 -11.65 -1.35 -20.34
N GLU A 10 -12.94 -1.21 -20.65
CA GLU A 10 -13.44 -1.37 -22.02
C GLU A 10 -12.73 -0.43 -23.01
N LYS A 11 -12.47 0.82 -22.63
CA LYS A 11 -11.77 1.79 -23.50
C LYS A 11 -10.28 1.49 -23.60
N LEU A 12 -9.65 1.07 -22.50
CA LEU A 12 -8.25 0.66 -22.49
C LEU A 12 -8.01 -0.56 -23.37
N GLU A 13 -8.80 -1.62 -23.20
CA GLU A 13 -8.70 -2.85 -23.97
C GLU A 13 -8.98 -2.62 -25.47
N ALA A 14 -9.97 -1.79 -25.81
CA ALA A 14 -10.23 -1.41 -27.19
C ALA A 14 -9.04 -0.67 -27.81
N MET A 15 -8.38 0.21 -27.05
CA MET A 15 -7.18 0.89 -27.51
C MET A 15 -6.02 -0.08 -27.71
N LYS A 16 -5.75 -0.96 -26.74
CA LYS A 16 -4.70 -1.99 -26.84
C LYS A 16 -4.90 -2.89 -28.06
N ALA A 17 -6.13 -3.38 -28.26
CA ALA A 17 -6.49 -4.18 -29.42
C ALA A 17 -6.28 -3.42 -30.75
N THR A 18 -6.59 -2.13 -30.78
CA THR A 18 -6.38 -1.28 -31.97
C THR A 18 -4.90 -1.05 -32.27
N LYS A 19 -4.07 -0.93 -31.22
CA LYS A 19 -2.63 -0.68 -31.34
C LYS A 19 -1.81 -1.96 -31.47
N GLY A 20 -2.41 -3.12 -31.22
CA GLY A 20 -1.75 -4.43 -31.30
C GLY A 20 -0.72 -4.62 -30.18
N VAL A 21 -1.00 -4.08 -29.00
CA VAL A 21 -0.14 -4.22 -27.81
C VAL A 21 -0.87 -5.04 -26.74
N ASP A 22 -0.10 -5.76 -25.94
CA ASP A 22 -0.65 -6.64 -24.90
C ASP A 22 -0.62 -5.98 -23.51
N ASN A 23 0.39 -5.14 -23.22
CA ASN A 23 0.55 -4.48 -21.92
C ASN A 23 0.22 -2.99 -21.97
N ASP A 24 -0.29 -2.44 -20.88
CA ASP A 24 -0.59 -1.02 -20.75
C ASP A 24 0.67 -0.14 -20.89
N THR A 25 1.83 -0.68 -20.50
CA THR A 25 3.14 -0.03 -20.58
C THR A 25 3.67 0.11 -22.01
N ASP A 26 3.09 -0.64 -22.96
CA ASP A 26 3.44 -0.57 -24.38
C ASP A 26 2.72 0.59 -25.10
N LEU A 27 1.74 1.23 -24.45
CA LEU A 27 1.05 2.41 -24.99
C LEU A 27 1.96 3.64 -24.99
N THR A 28 1.98 4.37 -26.11
CA THR A 28 2.77 5.59 -26.22
C THR A 28 2.10 6.77 -25.51
N ALA A 29 2.86 7.83 -25.24
CA ALA A 29 2.30 9.08 -24.70
C ALA A 29 1.18 9.69 -25.57
N ASN A 30 1.20 9.44 -26.89
CA ASN A 30 0.13 9.89 -27.78
C ASN A 30 -1.14 9.05 -27.62
N ASP A 31 -0.99 7.75 -27.44
CA ASP A 31 -2.11 6.83 -27.19
C ASP A 31 -2.77 7.17 -25.85
N LEU A 32 -1.97 7.36 -24.79
CA LEU A 32 -2.47 7.79 -23.49
C LEU A 32 -3.19 9.15 -23.54
N ARG A 33 -2.72 10.09 -24.37
CA ARG A 33 -3.41 11.38 -24.56
C ARG A 33 -4.79 11.19 -25.20
N GLU A 34 -4.91 10.28 -26.16
CA GLU A 34 -6.18 9.91 -26.76
C GLU A 34 -7.10 9.21 -25.75
N LEU A 35 -6.55 8.28 -24.97
CA LEU A 35 -7.28 7.52 -23.95
C LEU A 35 -7.88 8.42 -22.87
N VAL A 36 -7.15 9.44 -22.42
CA VAL A 36 -7.65 10.46 -21.49
C VAL A 36 -8.90 11.16 -22.05
N GLY A 37 -8.96 11.39 -23.36
CA GLY A 37 -10.16 11.92 -24.02
C GLY A 37 -11.35 10.95 -23.91
N GLN A 38 -11.11 9.67 -24.19
CA GLN A 38 -12.14 8.63 -24.06
C GLN A 38 -12.62 8.46 -22.61
N TYR A 39 -11.73 8.50 -21.64
CA TYR A 39 -12.06 8.41 -20.21
C TYR A 39 -12.90 9.60 -19.72
N LYS A 40 -12.62 10.81 -20.22
CA LYS A 40 -13.47 11.97 -19.93
C LYS A 40 -14.87 11.81 -20.49
N ASN A 41 -15.02 11.15 -21.65
CA ASN A 41 -16.34 10.86 -22.23
C ASN A 41 -17.11 9.82 -21.41
N VAL A 42 -16.43 8.80 -20.84
CA VAL A 42 -17.05 7.85 -19.90
C VAL A 42 -17.70 8.59 -18.72
N TYR A 43 -17.06 9.65 -18.22
CA TYR A 43 -17.61 10.48 -17.14
C TYR A 43 -18.92 11.16 -17.55
N VAL A 44 -18.98 11.70 -18.77
CA VAL A 44 -20.16 12.35 -19.33
C VAL A 44 -21.27 11.33 -19.58
N GLU A 45 -20.95 10.18 -20.15
CA GLU A 45 -21.92 9.12 -20.44
C GLU A 45 -22.53 8.53 -19.16
N ALA A 46 -21.73 8.33 -18.11
CA ALA A 46 -22.17 7.70 -16.87
C ALA A 46 -22.85 8.66 -15.88
N LYS A 47 -22.45 9.94 -15.85
CA LYS A 47 -22.93 10.92 -14.85
C LYS A 47 -23.68 12.11 -15.46
N GLY A 48 -23.64 12.30 -16.77
CA GLY A 48 -24.23 13.47 -17.44
C GLY A 48 -23.47 14.78 -17.21
N GLU A 49 -22.28 14.72 -16.61
CA GLU A 49 -21.47 15.88 -16.25
C GLU A 49 -20.05 15.73 -16.76
N GLN A 50 -19.34 16.84 -16.95
CA GLN A 50 -17.92 16.81 -17.31
C GLN A 50 -17.05 16.46 -16.10
N PHE A 51 -15.92 15.81 -16.36
CA PHE A 51 -14.92 15.56 -15.33
C PHE A 51 -14.45 16.89 -14.70
N PRO A 52 -14.49 17.05 -13.36
CA PRO A 52 -14.17 18.31 -12.70
C PRO A 52 -12.69 18.66 -12.92
N SER A 53 -12.42 19.77 -13.60
CA SER A 53 -11.04 20.21 -13.88
C SER A 53 -10.43 21.07 -12.77
N ASP A 54 -11.24 21.66 -11.89
CA ASP A 54 -10.77 22.41 -10.73
C ASP A 54 -10.23 21.46 -9.64
N PRO A 55 -8.92 21.54 -9.29
CA PRO A 55 -8.33 20.70 -8.24
C PRO A 55 -9.02 20.86 -6.88
N LYS A 56 -9.53 22.05 -6.55
CA LYS A 56 -10.23 22.27 -5.26
C LYS A 56 -11.56 21.54 -5.23
N ARG A 57 -12.28 21.53 -6.36
CA ARG A 57 -13.50 20.74 -6.51
C ARG A 57 -13.22 19.24 -6.42
N GLN A 58 -12.16 18.75 -7.07
CA GLN A 58 -11.73 17.35 -6.95
C GLN A 58 -11.43 16.98 -5.50
N LEU A 59 -10.65 17.81 -4.79
CA LEU A 59 -10.32 17.59 -3.39
C LEU A 59 -11.57 17.56 -2.50
N GLN A 60 -12.49 18.50 -2.68
CA GLN A 60 -13.75 18.53 -1.94
C GLN A 60 -14.56 17.24 -2.16
N LEU A 61 -14.70 16.81 -3.41
CA LEU A 61 -15.43 15.59 -3.75
C LEU A 61 -14.75 14.33 -3.18
N ALA A 62 -13.42 14.28 -3.17
CA ALA A 62 -12.67 13.18 -2.58
C ALA A 62 -12.87 13.11 -1.06
N VAL A 63 -12.80 14.25 -0.35
CA VAL A 63 -13.04 14.33 1.11
C VAL A 63 -14.43 13.82 1.46
N LEU A 64 -15.46 14.29 0.74
CA LEU A 64 -16.84 13.85 0.95
C LEU A 64 -16.99 12.35 0.68
N ALA A 65 -16.41 11.85 -0.41
CA ALA A 65 -16.46 10.42 -0.74
C ALA A 65 -15.81 9.54 0.34
N VAL A 66 -14.73 10.00 0.99
CA VAL A 66 -14.12 9.27 2.11
C VAL A 66 -15.05 9.25 3.32
N PHE A 67 -15.70 10.36 3.66
CA PHE A 67 -16.68 10.38 4.76
C PHE A 67 -17.88 9.49 4.47
N ASP A 68 -18.43 9.53 3.25
CA ASP A 68 -19.54 8.65 2.85
C ASP A 68 -19.14 7.17 2.90
N SER A 69 -17.88 6.85 2.56
CA SER A 69 -17.37 5.47 2.61
C SER A 69 -17.40 4.84 4.00
N TRP A 70 -17.35 5.67 5.05
CA TRP A 70 -17.45 5.21 6.45
C TRP A 70 -18.74 4.44 6.70
N ASP A 71 -19.84 4.83 6.06
CA ASP A 71 -21.16 4.22 6.23
C ASP A 71 -21.51 3.21 5.12
N SER A 72 -20.52 2.80 4.33
CA SER A 72 -20.72 1.77 3.31
C SER A 72 -21.22 0.45 3.94
N PRO A 73 -22.06 -0.34 3.23
CA PRO A 73 -22.53 -1.64 3.71
C PRO A 73 -21.39 -2.58 4.13
N ARG A 74 -20.27 -2.55 3.38
CA ARG A 74 -19.05 -3.31 3.69
C ARG A 74 -18.42 -2.87 5.01
N ALA A 75 -18.25 -1.56 5.23
CA ALA A 75 -17.67 -1.04 6.48
C ALA A 75 -18.57 -1.32 7.69
N ASN A 76 -19.88 -1.13 7.54
CA ASN A 76 -20.88 -1.46 8.57
C ASN A 76 -20.85 -2.94 8.94
N LYS A 77 -20.82 -3.83 7.94
CA LYS A 77 -20.73 -5.27 8.17
C LYS A 77 -19.41 -5.67 8.83
N TYR A 78 -18.28 -5.09 8.42
CA TYR A 78 -16.98 -5.33 9.04
C TYR A 78 -16.97 -4.94 10.52
N ARG A 79 -17.46 -3.74 10.87
CA ARG A 79 -17.57 -3.30 12.27
C ARG A 79 -18.49 -4.21 13.08
N SER A 80 -19.62 -4.66 12.51
CA SER A 80 -20.56 -5.58 13.16
C SER A 80 -19.93 -6.95 13.44
N ILE A 81 -19.25 -7.57 12.46
CA ILE A 81 -18.60 -8.88 12.61
C ILE A 81 -17.48 -8.83 13.65
N ASN A 82 -16.68 -7.75 13.63
CA ASN A 82 -15.56 -7.56 14.55
C ASN A 82 -15.96 -6.88 15.87
N GLN A 83 -17.26 -6.67 16.11
CA GLN A 83 -17.81 -6.06 17.34
C GLN A 83 -17.19 -4.70 17.71
N ILE A 84 -16.79 -3.92 16.69
CA ILE A 84 -16.17 -2.62 16.88
C ILE A 84 -17.26 -1.59 17.18
N THR A 85 -17.22 -1.01 18.38
CA THR A 85 -18.17 0.02 18.83
C THR A 85 -17.43 1.27 19.33
N GLY A 86 -18.13 2.41 19.40
CA GLY A 86 -17.58 3.65 19.96
C GLY A 86 -16.76 4.53 19.00
N LEU A 87 -16.37 4.04 17.83
CA LEU A 87 -15.71 4.86 16.80
C LEU A 87 -16.68 5.89 16.21
N ARG A 88 -16.20 7.13 16.03
CA ARG A 88 -17.03 8.26 15.54
C ARG A 88 -17.06 8.41 14.03
N GLY A 89 -16.06 7.91 13.31
CA GLY A 89 -15.86 8.19 11.89
C GLY A 89 -14.50 7.77 11.38
N THR A 90 -14.20 8.16 10.15
CA THR A 90 -12.87 8.05 9.52
C THR A 90 -12.23 9.43 9.36
N ALA A 91 -10.90 9.48 9.35
CA ALA A 91 -10.14 10.68 8.97
C ALA A 91 -9.92 10.73 7.45
N VAL A 92 -9.46 11.87 6.96
CA VAL A 92 -8.98 12.06 5.58
C VAL A 92 -7.54 12.57 5.63
N ASN A 93 -6.62 11.85 4.99
CA ASN A 93 -5.22 12.25 4.85
C ASN A 93 -5.02 12.89 3.48
N VAL A 94 -4.56 14.15 3.45
CA VAL A 94 -4.20 14.85 2.21
C VAL A 94 -2.69 15.05 2.22
N GLN A 95 -2.02 14.43 1.25
CA GLN A 95 -0.56 14.36 1.20
C GLN A 95 -0.04 14.90 -0.14
N CYS A 96 1.16 15.45 -0.14
CA CYS A 96 1.87 15.78 -1.37
C CYS A 96 2.23 14.49 -2.12
N MET A 97 2.02 14.47 -3.43
CA MET A 97 2.34 13.31 -4.26
C MET A 97 3.84 13.17 -4.47
N VAL A 98 4.30 11.92 -4.47
CA VAL A 98 5.60 11.48 -4.96
C VAL A 98 5.38 10.33 -5.94
N PHE A 99 6.26 10.19 -6.93
CA PHE A 99 6.02 9.35 -8.11
C PHE A 99 7.08 8.25 -8.26
N GLY A 100 6.66 7.00 -8.03
CA GLY A 100 7.49 5.81 -8.28
C GLY A 100 7.60 5.41 -9.76
N ASN A 101 6.86 6.08 -10.65
CA ASN A 101 6.74 5.76 -12.08
C ASN A 101 7.40 6.81 -13.00
N MET A 102 8.48 7.45 -12.54
CA MET A 102 9.26 8.43 -13.33
C MET A 102 10.45 7.81 -14.07
N GLY A 103 10.45 6.49 -14.30
CA GLY A 103 11.53 5.75 -14.93
C GLY A 103 12.26 4.80 -13.97
N ASN A 104 13.38 4.25 -14.42
CA ASN A 104 14.06 3.14 -13.74
C ASN A 104 14.85 3.55 -12.48
N THR A 105 14.94 4.85 -12.20
CA THR A 105 15.47 5.41 -10.93
C THR A 105 14.36 5.72 -9.93
N SER A 106 13.14 5.27 -10.20
CA SER A 106 11.97 5.43 -9.34
C SER A 106 11.30 4.08 -9.13
N GLY A 107 10.58 3.93 -8.02
CA GLY A 107 9.81 2.73 -7.73
C GLY A 107 8.99 2.88 -6.47
N THR A 108 8.24 1.86 -6.13
CA THR A 108 7.43 1.80 -4.90
C THR A 108 7.55 0.44 -4.27
N GLY A 109 7.42 0.37 -2.96
CA GLY A 109 7.48 -0.90 -2.25
C GLY A 109 6.74 -0.89 -0.94
N VAL A 110 6.50 -2.11 -0.45
CA VAL A 110 5.91 -2.39 0.84
C VAL A 110 6.79 -3.40 1.56
N LEU A 111 7.03 -3.20 2.85
CA LEU A 111 7.81 -4.15 3.64
C LEU A 111 7.37 -4.24 5.08
N PHE A 112 7.71 -5.38 5.67
CA PHE A 112 7.77 -5.60 7.09
C PHE A 112 9.24 -5.59 7.52
N THR A 113 9.50 -4.90 8.62
CA THR A 113 10.86 -4.82 9.22
C THR A 113 11.38 -6.18 9.72
N ARG A 114 10.47 -7.14 9.99
CA ARG A 114 10.77 -8.56 10.25
C ARG A 114 9.73 -9.41 9.52
N ASN A 115 10.06 -10.67 9.22
CA ASN A 115 9.14 -11.57 8.53
C ASN A 115 7.84 -11.77 9.34
N PRO A 116 6.66 -11.41 8.80
CA PRO A 116 5.39 -11.45 9.55
C PRO A 116 4.89 -12.89 9.80
N SER A 117 5.40 -13.88 9.05
CA SER A 117 4.99 -15.28 9.15
C SER A 117 5.88 -16.07 10.11
N THR A 118 7.20 -15.90 10.02
CA THR A 118 8.18 -16.66 10.83
C THR A 118 8.69 -15.89 12.03
N GLY A 119 8.68 -14.55 11.98
CA GLY A 119 9.30 -13.65 12.95
C GLY A 119 10.81 -13.45 12.76
N GLU A 120 11.40 -13.99 11.69
CA GLU A 120 12.81 -13.78 11.35
C GLU A 120 13.14 -12.29 11.22
N LYS A 121 14.23 -11.84 11.86
CA LYS A 121 14.73 -10.46 11.74
C LYS A 121 15.45 -10.25 10.40
N LYS A 122 14.67 -10.19 9.34
CA LYS A 122 15.07 -9.85 7.98
C LYS A 122 13.96 -8.98 7.38
N LEU A 123 14.34 -7.90 6.69
CA LEU A 123 13.38 -7.10 5.93
C LEU A 123 12.65 -8.02 4.94
N TYR A 124 11.33 -7.99 4.98
CA TYR A 124 10.48 -8.88 4.21
C TYR A 124 9.47 -8.04 3.44
N GLY A 125 9.57 -8.00 2.13
CA GLY A 125 8.73 -7.12 1.33
C GLY A 125 8.96 -7.26 -0.15
N GLU A 126 8.32 -6.36 -0.87
CA GLU A 126 8.24 -6.35 -2.33
C GLU A 126 8.51 -4.94 -2.83
N PHE A 127 9.13 -4.85 -4.01
CA PHE A 127 9.45 -3.61 -4.69
C PHE A 127 9.12 -3.71 -6.18
N LEU A 128 8.65 -2.60 -6.76
CA LEU A 128 8.40 -2.48 -8.20
C LEU A 128 9.11 -1.24 -8.74
N VAL A 129 10.03 -1.46 -9.68
CA VAL A 129 10.71 -0.39 -10.42
C VAL A 129 9.73 0.25 -11.42
N ASN A 130 9.75 1.58 -11.53
CA ASN A 130 8.95 2.37 -12.45
C ASN A 130 7.44 2.06 -12.35
N ALA A 131 6.89 2.12 -11.14
CA ALA A 131 5.50 1.74 -10.82
C ALA A 131 4.91 2.64 -9.72
N GLN A 132 3.58 2.61 -9.57
CA GLN A 132 2.88 3.23 -8.44
C GLN A 132 2.30 2.18 -7.50
N GLY A 133 1.93 2.58 -6.28
CA GLY A 133 1.43 1.66 -5.26
C GLY A 133 0.18 0.89 -5.68
N GLU A 134 -0.61 1.43 -6.62
CA GLU A 134 -1.74 0.73 -7.22
C GLU A 134 -1.29 -0.55 -7.97
N ASP A 135 -0.15 -0.52 -8.65
CA ASP A 135 0.40 -1.68 -9.37
C ASP A 135 0.79 -2.81 -8.40
N VAL A 136 1.22 -2.46 -7.18
CA VAL A 136 1.54 -3.41 -6.10
C VAL A 136 0.26 -4.09 -5.61
N VAL A 137 -0.83 -3.33 -5.43
CA VAL A 137 -2.10 -3.86 -4.91
C VAL A 137 -2.89 -4.63 -5.96
N ALA A 138 -2.87 -4.17 -7.21
CA ALA A 138 -3.62 -4.77 -8.31
C ALA A 138 -3.01 -6.09 -8.80
N GLY A 139 -1.72 -6.34 -8.51
CA GLY A 139 -1.03 -7.57 -8.92
C GLY A 139 -0.85 -7.69 -10.43
N ILE A 140 -0.94 -6.58 -11.17
CA ILE A 140 -0.75 -6.52 -12.63
C ILE A 140 0.72 -6.80 -12.97
N ARG A 141 1.64 -6.38 -12.10
CA ARG A 141 3.08 -6.62 -12.23
C ARG A 141 3.56 -7.60 -11.18
N THR A 142 4.47 -8.49 -11.55
CA THR A 142 5.13 -9.38 -10.61
C THR A 142 6.10 -8.56 -9.75
N PRO A 143 5.89 -8.51 -8.41
CA PRO A 143 6.79 -7.81 -7.51
C PRO A 143 8.18 -8.45 -7.49
N GLU A 144 9.20 -7.61 -7.33
CA GLU A 144 10.58 -8.04 -7.10
C GLU A 144 10.88 -8.06 -5.60
N ASP A 145 11.87 -8.86 -5.18
CA ASP A 145 12.37 -8.83 -3.80
C ASP A 145 13.03 -7.46 -3.51
N LEU A 146 13.07 -7.04 -2.25
CA LEU A 146 13.76 -5.83 -1.80
C LEU A 146 15.25 -5.81 -2.18
N ASP A 147 15.85 -6.98 -2.42
CA ASP A 147 17.21 -7.08 -2.97
C ASP A 147 17.34 -6.37 -4.33
N ALA A 148 16.28 -6.35 -5.16
CA ALA A 148 16.29 -5.61 -6.42
C ALA A 148 16.41 -4.09 -6.21
N MET A 149 15.80 -3.56 -5.15
CA MET A 149 15.95 -2.15 -4.78
C MET A 149 17.40 -1.82 -4.42
N ARG A 150 18.08 -2.70 -3.68
CA ARG A 150 19.50 -2.52 -3.32
C ARG A 150 20.38 -2.41 -4.55
N ASP A 151 20.10 -3.21 -5.58
CA ASP A 151 20.93 -3.24 -6.79
C ASP A 151 20.66 -2.04 -7.71
N HIS A 152 19.42 -1.58 -7.82
CA HIS A 152 19.05 -0.45 -8.69
C HIS A 152 19.20 0.92 -8.02
N MET A 153 18.95 1.01 -6.72
CA MET A 153 18.85 2.27 -5.96
C MET A 153 19.55 2.14 -4.59
N PRO A 154 20.88 1.87 -4.57
CA PRO A 154 21.60 1.51 -3.33
C PRO A 154 21.55 2.60 -2.25
N GLU A 155 21.56 3.87 -2.62
CA GLU A 155 21.49 5.00 -1.68
C GLU A 155 20.12 5.04 -0.97
N ALA A 156 19.02 4.94 -1.74
CA ALA A 156 17.68 4.87 -1.20
C ALA A 156 17.46 3.61 -0.35
N TYR A 157 18.05 2.48 -0.73
CA TYR A 157 17.99 1.25 0.06
C TYR A 157 18.71 1.39 1.40
N ALA A 158 19.90 2.00 1.42
CA ALA A 158 20.62 2.28 2.66
C ALA A 158 19.82 3.19 3.59
N GLU A 159 19.22 4.26 3.06
CA GLU A 159 18.33 5.15 3.82
C GLU A 159 17.07 4.42 4.32
N LEU A 160 16.52 3.48 3.53
CA LEU A 160 15.37 2.67 3.93
C LEU A 160 15.72 1.76 5.11
N VAL A 161 16.88 1.11 5.09
CA VAL A 161 17.36 0.27 6.20
C VAL A 161 17.51 1.11 7.47
N GLU A 162 18.12 2.30 7.37
CA GLU A 162 18.26 3.22 8.51
C GLU A 162 16.88 3.65 9.06
N ASN A 163 15.94 3.99 8.18
CA ASN A 163 14.58 4.35 8.58
C ASN A 163 13.83 3.18 9.24
N CYS A 164 14.06 1.94 8.79
CA CYS A 164 13.50 0.75 9.44
C CYS A 164 14.00 0.60 10.87
N ASP A 165 15.30 0.77 11.10
CA ASP A 165 15.90 0.72 12.44
C ASP A 165 15.40 1.85 13.34
N ILE A 166 15.26 3.07 12.80
CA ILE A 166 14.66 4.21 13.51
C ILE A 166 13.23 3.88 13.94
N LEU A 167 12.42 3.34 13.02
CA LEU A 167 11.02 3.04 13.29
C LEU A 167 10.86 1.91 14.32
N GLU A 168 11.58 0.80 14.21
CA GLU A 168 11.54 -0.26 15.24
C GLU A 168 12.02 0.27 16.60
N SER A 169 13.08 1.10 16.61
CA SER A 169 13.62 1.66 17.85
C SER A 169 12.69 2.70 18.48
N HIS A 170 11.97 3.48 17.69
CA HIS A 170 11.03 4.47 18.18
C HIS A 170 9.73 3.82 18.68
N TYR A 171 9.10 3.00 17.84
CA TYR A 171 7.81 2.38 18.13
C TYR A 171 7.91 1.16 19.02
N LYS A 172 9.11 0.58 19.18
CA LYS A 172 9.33 -0.64 19.96
C LYS A 172 8.49 -1.81 19.46
N GLU A 173 8.36 -1.89 18.14
CA GLU A 173 7.46 -2.80 17.44
C GLU A 173 7.96 -3.07 16.02
N MET A 174 7.66 -4.26 15.48
CA MET A 174 7.85 -4.57 14.07
C MET A 174 6.83 -3.78 13.26
N MET A 175 7.35 -3.07 12.25
CA MET A 175 6.62 -2.13 11.42
C MET A 175 6.33 -2.71 10.04
N ASP A 176 5.11 -2.45 9.57
CA ASP A 176 4.63 -2.56 8.18
C ASP A 176 4.67 -1.16 7.55
N ILE A 177 5.42 -1.02 6.47
CA ILE A 177 5.88 0.24 5.89
C ILE A 177 5.56 0.27 4.40
N GLU A 178 5.02 1.40 3.94
CA GLU A 178 4.89 1.74 2.52
C GLU A 178 5.84 2.89 2.19
N PHE A 179 6.56 2.77 1.08
CA PHE A 179 7.54 3.75 0.65
C PHE A 179 7.55 3.92 -0.88
N THR A 180 8.07 5.05 -1.32
CA THR A 180 8.30 5.36 -2.74
C THR A 180 9.68 5.94 -2.90
N VAL A 181 10.38 5.53 -3.95
CA VAL A 181 11.59 6.19 -4.43
C VAL A 181 11.21 7.00 -5.67
N GLN A 182 11.47 8.30 -5.63
CA GLN A 182 11.32 9.17 -6.79
C GLN A 182 12.70 9.71 -7.18
N GLU A 183 13.21 9.28 -8.33
CA GLU A 183 14.50 9.72 -8.87
C GLU A 183 15.64 9.60 -7.84
N ASN A 184 15.84 8.38 -7.32
CA ASN A 184 16.80 8.00 -6.28
C ASN A 184 16.54 8.58 -4.87
N ARG A 185 15.50 9.39 -4.69
CA ARG A 185 15.14 9.92 -3.36
C ARG A 185 14.06 9.07 -2.70
N LEU A 186 14.34 8.57 -1.49
CA LEU A 186 13.37 7.83 -0.68
C LEU A 186 12.31 8.75 -0.04
N TRP A 187 11.09 8.24 0.03
CA TRP A 187 9.97 8.84 0.74
C TRP A 187 9.20 7.78 1.52
N MET A 188 9.07 7.97 2.83
CA MET A 188 8.26 7.13 3.70
C MET A 188 6.81 7.62 3.67
N LEU A 189 5.86 6.76 3.27
CA LEU A 189 4.48 7.16 3.01
C LEU A 189 3.54 6.73 4.13
N GLN A 190 3.71 5.51 4.63
CA GLN A 190 2.92 4.95 5.71
C GLN A 190 3.81 4.07 6.59
N CYS A 191 3.57 4.10 7.90
CA CYS A 191 4.07 3.08 8.82
C CYS A 191 2.99 2.74 9.84
N ARG A 192 2.90 1.46 10.21
CA ARG A 192 2.00 0.97 11.25
C ARG A 192 2.58 -0.28 11.89
N SER A 193 2.08 -0.69 13.05
CA SER A 193 2.41 -1.99 13.62
C SER A 193 2.05 -3.10 12.64
N GLY A 194 3.03 -3.92 12.26
CA GLY A 194 2.83 -4.96 11.26
C GLY A 194 2.00 -6.11 11.81
N LYS A 195 0.95 -6.50 11.07
CA LYS A 195 0.21 -7.73 11.36
C LYS A 195 1.11 -8.94 11.15
N ARG A 196 0.91 -9.98 11.94
CA ARG A 196 1.79 -11.15 12.00
C ARG A 196 1.05 -12.39 12.47
N THR A 197 1.65 -13.56 12.26
CA THR A 197 1.15 -14.84 12.79
C THR A 197 1.47 -14.98 14.27
N GLY A 198 0.87 -15.97 14.94
CA GLY A 198 1.22 -16.33 16.31
C GLY A 198 2.70 -16.67 16.49
N THR A 199 3.26 -17.45 15.58
CA THR A 199 4.69 -17.80 15.55
C THR A 199 5.56 -16.54 15.41
N GLY A 200 5.21 -15.66 14.47
CA GLY A 200 5.92 -14.40 14.26
C GLY A 200 5.86 -13.49 15.48
N ALA A 201 4.68 -13.34 16.10
CA ALA A 201 4.50 -12.52 17.31
C ALA A 201 5.41 -12.95 18.46
N VAL A 202 5.41 -14.25 18.78
CA VAL A 202 6.23 -14.79 19.88
C VAL A 202 7.71 -14.62 19.59
N LYS A 203 8.17 -14.98 18.38
CA LYS A 203 9.58 -14.84 18.02
C LYS A 203 10.04 -13.39 18.08
N ILE A 204 9.28 -12.46 17.50
CA ILE A 204 9.61 -11.03 17.50
C ILE A 204 9.69 -10.49 18.93
N ALA A 205 8.70 -10.81 19.78
CA ALA A 205 8.68 -10.34 21.16
C ALA A 205 9.90 -10.84 21.97
N VAL A 206 10.30 -12.11 21.78
CA VAL A 206 11.49 -12.68 22.42
C VAL A 206 12.77 -12.04 21.90
N ASP A 207 12.90 -11.91 20.58
CA ASP A 207 14.08 -11.31 19.95
C ASP A 207 14.26 -9.84 20.39
N MET A 208 13.19 -9.05 20.43
CA MET A 208 13.25 -7.65 20.87
C MET A 208 13.64 -7.48 22.35
N VAL A 209 13.34 -8.46 23.21
CA VAL A 209 13.85 -8.47 24.60
C VAL A 209 15.34 -8.80 24.62
N ASN A 210 15.78 -9.79 23.84
CA ASN A 210 17.19 -10.18 23.75
C ASN A 210 18.06 -9.07 23.16
N GLU A 211 17.51 -8.29 22.22
CA GLU A 211 18.11 -7.09 21.64
C GLU A 211 18.05 -5.88 22.59
N ALA A 212 17.46 -6.03 23.79
CA ALA A 212 17.23 -4.96 24.76
C ALA A 212 16.43 -3.77 24.19
N LEU A 213 15.62 -4.01 23.16
CA LEU A 213 14.75 -2.99 22.56
C LEU A 213 13.54 -2.73 23.45
N VAL A 214 13.03 -3.80 24.08
CA VAL A 214 11.88 -3.77 25.01
C VAL A 214 12.15 -4.58 26.27
N ASP A 215 11.42 -4.26 27.34
CA ASP A 215 11.41 -5.08 28.56
C ASP A 215 10.39 -6.24 28.46
N ARG A 216 10.47 -7.18 29.40
CA ARG A 216 9.55 -8.33 29.44
C ARG A 216 8.08 -7.92 29.58
N ASN A 217 7.81 -6.81 30.30
CA ASN A 217 6.44 -6.34 30.50
C ASN A 217 5.81 -5.82 29.20
N THR A 218 6.61 -5.16 28.36
CA THR A 218 6.20 -4.73 27.03
C THR A 218 6.04 -5.93 26.11
N ALA A 219 6.99 -6.87 26.13
CA ALA A 219 6.95 -8.06 25.28
C ALA A 219 5.67 -8.90 25.45
N ILE A 220 5.16 -9.02 26.69
CA ILE A 220 3.89 -9.72 26.96
C ILE A 220 2.71 -9.08 26.22
N LYS A 221 2.72 -7.76 25.99
CA LYS A 221 1.64 -7.04 25.29
C LYS A 221 1.74 -7.15 23.77
N MET A 222 2.89 -7.56 23.23
CA MET A 222 3.10 -7.75 21.80
C MET A 222 2.47 -9.06 21.29
N VAL A 223 2.11 -9.98 22.20
CA VAL A 223 1.47 -11.25 21.88
C VAL A 223 0.00 -11.20 22.32
N GLU A 224 -0.88 -10.92 21.37
CA GLU A 224 -2.34 -10.96 21.60
C GLU A 224 -2.83 -12.37 21.98
N PRO A 225 -3.94 -12.50 22.72
CA PRO A 225 -4.52 -13.82 23.02
C PRO A 225 -4.80 -14.67 21.78
N GLY A 226 -5.24 -14.06 20.68
CA GLY A 226 -5.48 -14.75 19.41
C GLY A 226 -4.20 -15.25 18.73
N HIS A 227 -3.05 -14.61 18.96
CA HIS A 227 -1.75 -15.10 18.50
C HIS A 227 -1.38 -16.41 19.20
N LEU A 228 -1.62 -16.50 20.51
CA LEU A 228 -1.33 -17.72 21.26
C LEU A 228 -2.27 -18.87 20.86
N ASP A 229 -3.56 -18.57 20.64
CA ASP A 229 -4.55 -19.55 20.22
C ASP A 229 -4.15 -20.28 18.92
N GLN A 230 -3.57 -19.56 17.96
CA GLN A 230 -3.04 -20.15 16.72
C GLN A 230 -1.96 -21.21 16.99
N LEU A 231 -1.14 -21.04 18.04
CA LEU A 231 -0.08 -21.99 18.39
C LEU A 231 -0.59 -23.22 19.12
N LEU A 232 -1.82 -23.18 19.64
CA LEU A 232 -2.44 -24.28 20.40
C LEU A 232 -3.23 -25.25 19.52
N HIS A 233 -3.40 -24.93 18.23
CA HIS A 233 -4.18 -25.71 17.29
C HIS A 233 -3.35 -26.06 16.05
N PRO A 234 -3.55 -27.24 15.43
CA PRO A 234 -2.99 -27.54 14.12
C PRO A 234 -3.41 -26.47 13.11
N GLN A 235 -2.41 -25.83 12.49
CA GLN A 235 -2.62 -24.87 11.40
C GLN A 235 -2.58 -25.64 10.07
N VAL A 236 -3.52 -25.34 9.17
CA VAL A 236 -3.59 -25.89 7.80
C VAL A 236 -3.04 -24.87 6.82
#